data_AF-A0A1I1U9H1-F1
#
_entry.id   AF-A0A1I1U9H1-F1
#
_cell.length_a   1.000
_cell.length_b   1.000
_cell.length_c   1.000
_cell.angle_alpha   90.00
_cell.angle_beta   90.00
_cell.angle_gamma   90.00
#
_symmetry.space_group_name_H-M   'P 1'
#
loop_
_entity.id
_entity.type
_entity.pdbx_description
1 polymer ?
#
loop_
_entity_poly.entity_id
_entity_poly.type
_entity_poly.pdbx_seq_one_letter_code
_entity_poly.pdbx_strand_id
1 'polypeptide(L)' 'MAKLRKFPKMPKAGASLDTLQNAQKRFAEVKKHNDAIKREKQQRSAARKKLSDMKKK' A
#
# COMPACT_ATOMS: atom_id res chain seq x y z
N MET A 1 11.37 -7.38 -4.16
CA MET A 1 10.28 -6.38 -3.98
C MET A 1 9.46 -6.83 -2.78
N ALA A 2 9.23 -5.97 -1.80
CA ALA A 2 8.31 -6.28 -0.72
C ALA A 2 6.92 -6.58 -1.29
N LYS A 3 6.27 -7.63 -0.79
CA LYS A 3 4.94 -8.04 -1.24
C LYS A 3 3.88 -7.17 -0.55
N LEU A 4 2.77 -6.88 -1.23
CA LEU A 4 1.65 -6.16 -0.62
C LEU A 4 1.05 -6.98 0.52
N ARG A 5 0.72 -6.32 1.62
CA ARG A 5 0.02 -6.93 2.76
C ARG A 5 -1.48 -6.99 2.46
N LYS A 6 -2.12 -8.09 2.86
CA LYS A 6 -3.58 -8.23 2.82
C LYS A 6 -4.21 -7.38 3.92
N PHE A 7 -5.34 -6.76 3.62
CA PHE A 7 -6.10 -6.03 4.62
C PHE A 7 -6.72 -6.99 5.66
N PRO A 8 -6.79 -6.59 6.94
CA PRO A 8 -7.46 -7.37 7.96
C PRO A 8 -8.97 -7.49 7.66
N LYS A 9 -9.62 -8.53 8.21
CA LYS A 9 -11.07 -8.70 8.09
C LYS A 9 -11.79 -7.57 8.84
N MET A 10 -12.94 -7.13 8.31
CA MET A 10 -13.78 -6.16 9.00
C MET A 10 -14.34 -6.76 10.31
N PRO A 11 -14.40 -5.96 11.39
CA PRO A 11 -15.10 -6.35 12.61
C PRO A 11 -16.58 -6.68 12.34
N LYS A 12 -17.16 -7.58 13.14
CA LYS A 12 -18.59 -7.90 13.08
C LYS A 12 -19.46 -6.68 13.45
N ALA A 13 -20.70 -6.65 12.97
CA ALA A 13 -21.69 -5.67 13.42
C ALA A 13 -21.89 -5.81 14.94
N GLY A 14 -21.87 -4.69 15.66
CA GLY A 14 -21.93 -4.68 17.14
C GLY A 14 -20.59 -4.90 17.86
N ALA A 15 -19.46 -4.87 17.15
CA ALA A 15 -18.15 -4.89 17.80
C ALA A 15 -17.95 -3.69 18.73
N SER A 16 -17.17 -3.88 19.81
CA SER A 16 -16.86 -2.80 20.75
C SER A 16 -16.09 -1.65 20.08
N LEU A 17 -16.19 -0.44 20.64
CA LEU A 17 -15.46 0.73 20.17
C LEU A 17 -13.95 0.49 20.10
N ASP A 18 -13.39 -0.20 21.11
CA ASP A 18 -11.97 -0.55 21.13
C ASP A 18 -11.59 -1.48 19.97
N THR A 19 -12.44 -2.48 19.66
CA THR A 19 -12.22 -3.37 18.51
C THR A 19 -12.23 -2.60 17.20
N LEU A 20 -13.14 -1.63 17.05
CA LEU A 20 -13.23 -0.78 15.87
C LEU A 20 -11.99 0.12 15.73
N GLN A 21 -11.53 0.74 16.82
CA GLN A 21 -10.32 1.56 16.83
C GLN A 21 -9.07 0.74 16.48
N ASN A 22 -8.93 -0.44 17.07
CA ASN A 22 -7.80 -1.34 16.79
C ASN A 22 -7.83 -1.85 15.35
N ALA A 23 -9.01 -2.14 14.79
CA ALA A 23 -9.15 -2.48 13.39
C ALA A 23 -8.72 -1.31 12.49
N GLN A 24 -9.19 -0.09 12.75
CA GLN A 24 -8.80 1.10 12.00
C GLN A 24 -7.28 1.33 11.98
N LYS A 25 -6.61 1.17 13.13
CA LYS A 25 -5.14 1.25 13.22
C LYS A 25 -4.48 0.22 12.30
N ARG A 26 -4.92 -1.04 12.34
CA ARG A 26 -4.39 -2.11 11.46
C ARG A 26 -4.64 -1.83 9.97
N PHE A 27 -5.81 -1.29 9.61
CA PHE A 27 -6.08 -0.88 8.22
C PHE A 27 -5.14 0.24 7.78
N ALA A 28 -4.91 1.24 8.62
CA ALA A 28 -4.01 2.36 8.34
C ALA A 28 -2.56 1.89 8.14
N GLU A 29 -2.07 0.96 8.96
CA GLU A 29 -0.74 0.38 8.83
C GLU A 29 -0.56 -0.39 7.51
N VAL A 30 -1.53 -1.24 7.15
CA VAL A 30 -1.50 -1.99 5.89
C VAL A 30 -1.55 -1.04 4.70
N LYS A 31 -2.39 -0.01 4.76
CA LYS A 31 -2.47 1.02 3.72
C LYS A 31 -1.13 1.76 3.56
N LYS A 32 -0.54 2.24 4.66
CA LYS A 32 0.75 2.93 4.66
C LYS A 32 1.86 2.06 4.04
N HIS A 33 1.92 0.78 4.41
CA HIS A 33 2.90 -0.15 3.86
C HIS A 33 2.70 -0.37 2.35
N ASN A 34 1.46 -0.62 1.92
CA ASN A 34 1.14 -0.87 0.52
C ASN A 34 1.36 0.37 -0.35
N ASP A 35 1.05 1.56 0.15
CA ASP A 35 1.24 2.82 -0.56
C ASP A 35 2.72 3.14 -0.75
N ALA A 36 3.58 2.83 0.23
CA ALA A 36 5.03 2.96 0.08
C ALA A 36 5.57 2.06 -1.06
N ILE A 37 5.15 0.79 -1.10
CA ILE A 37 5.54 -0.15 -2.15
C ILE A 37 5.05 0.32 -3.53
N LYS A 38 3.80 0.80 -3.61
CA LYS A 38 3.23 1.33 -4.86
C LYS A 38 4.01 2.54 -5.37
N ARG A 39 4.34 3.49 -4.50
CA ARG A 39 5.15 4.67 -4.85
C ARG A 39 6.53 4.27 -5.37
N GLU A 40 7.21 3.35 -4.70
CA GLU A 40 8.51 2.84 -5.17
C GLU A 40 8.40 2.18 -6.55
N LYS A 41 7.36 1.37 -6.77
CA LYS A 41 7.08 0.75 -8.08
C LYS A 41 6.86 1.80 -9.17
N GLN A 42 6.08 2.83 -8.89
CA GLN A 42 5.82 3.94 -9.81
C GLN A 42 7.09 4.73 -10.14
N GLN A 43 7.92 5.03 -9.14
CA GLN A 43 9.19 5.72 -9.36
C GLN A 43 10.14 4.89 -10.25
N ARG A 44 10.24 3.59 -10.00
CA ARG A 44 11.05 2.67 -10.83
C ARG A 44 10.52 2.59 -12.27
N SER A 45 9.21 2.49 -12.46
CA SER A 45 8.64 2.46 -13.82
C SER A 45 8.83 3.78 -14.55
N ALA A 46 8.68 4.92 -13.86
CA ALA A 46 8.94 6.23 -14.44
C ALA A 46 10.41 6.42 -14.83
N ALA A 47 11.35 6.01 -13.97
CA ALA A 47 12.78 6.07 -14.26
C ALA A 47 13.15 5.18 -15.47
N ARG A 48 12.62 3.95 -15.54
CA ARG A 48 12.79 3.06 -16.69
C ARG A 48 12.25 3.67 -17.98
N LYS A 49 11.07 4.31 -17.91
CA LYS A 49 10.48 4.99 -19.07
C LYS A 49 11.38 6.11 -19.57
N LYS A 50 11.85 7.00 -18.68
CA LYS A 50 12.80 8.08 -19.04
C LYS A 50 14.07 7.56 -19.71
N LEU A 51 14.66 6.48 -19.17
CA LEU A 51 15.85 5.85 -19.77
C LEU A 51 15.56 5.26 -21.15
N SER A 52 14.41 4.61 -21.33
CA SER A 52 13.98 4.08 -22.63
C SER A 52 13.78 5.21 -23.65
N ASP A 53 13.14 6.30 -23.25
CA ASP A 53 12.88 7.45 -24.13
C ASP A 53 14.19 8.16 -24.52
N MET A 54 15.16 8.24 -23.60
CA MET A 54 16.50 8.76 -23.89
C MET A 54 17.29 7.88 -24.87
N LYS A 55 17.20 6.54 -24.78
CA LYS A 55 17.90 5.61 -25.68
C LYS A 55 17.31 5.54 -27.09
N LYS A 56 16.06 6.01 -27.27
CA LYS A 56 15.39 6.06 -28.58
C LYS A 56 15.66 7.36 -29.33
N LYS A 57 16.23 8.36 -28.66
CA LYS A 57 16.83 9.54 -29.29
C LYS A 57 18.28 9.23 -29.65
#